data_AF-A0A2E9MIG0-F1
#
_entry.id   AF-A0A2E9MIG0-F1
#
_cell.length_a   1.000
_cell.length_b   1.000
_cell.length_c   1.000
_cell.angle_alpha   90.00
_cell.angle_beta   90.00
_cell.angle_gamma   90.00
#
_symmetry.space_group_name_H-M   'P 1'
#
loop_
_entity.id
_entity.type
_entity.pdbx_description
1 polymer ?
#
loop_
_entity_poly.entity_id
_entity_poly.type
_entity_poly.pdbx_seq_one_letter_code
_entity_poly.pdbx_strand_id
1 'polypeptide(L)'
;MGYGELTDGSNASGQFVALLTMLGLWEGSFALGRVSADGTHGTFVDVPAGGMANGLRFDQQGQLFVADVTGHNVLRLDPISKAISVFAHEPRMNQPNDLAITDADVLFASDPNWSEGTGQLWRIDPDGTVHLMETEMGTTNGIEVGPDGGTLYVGESAQRWIWQYDLSADGQLSNKRLLITFEDFGLDGMRCDEMGNLYVTRYGKGTVAIISPGGELLDEITIKGKNPTNIAFGGTDGRTCYVTVSDRGCIEAFRAPHAGRSWAMMHTDRDRDNR
;
A
#
# COMPACT_ATOMS: atom_id res chain seq x y z
N MET A 1 18.95 -7.27 5.28
CA MET A 1 17.99 -7.44 4.18
C MET A 1 16.80 -6.57 4.52
N GLY A 2 16.39 -5.66 3.65
CA GLY A 2 15.30 -4.72 3.93
C GLY A 2 13.97 -5.24 3.40
N TYR A 3 12.94 -5.22 4.24
CA TYR A 3 11.54 -5.20 3.79
C TYR A 3 11.23 -3.79 3.30
N GLY A 4 10.33 -3.66 2.32
CA GLY A 4 10.05 -2.37 1.74
C GLY A 4 8.64 -2.27 1.17
N GLU A 5 7.97 -1.18 1.53
CA GLU A 5 6.65 -0.80 1.06
C GLU A 5 6.73 0.21 -0.07
N LEU A 6 5.67 0.34 -0.89
CA LEU A 6 5.62 1.31 -1.97
C LEU A 6 4.28 2.05 -2.00
N THR A 7 4.32 3.34 -2.29
CA THR A 7 3.15 4.07 -2.77
C THR A 7 3.47 4.77 -4.07
N ASP A 8 2.44 4.92 -4.89
CA ASP A 8 2.45 5.84 -6.00
C ASP A 8 2.32 7.28 -5.50
N GLY A 9 2.86 8.24 -6.24
CA GLY A 9 2.85 9.65 -5.83
C GLY A 9 3.38 10.57 -6.92
N SER A 10 2.68 11.68 -7.19
CA SER A 10 3.23 12.77 -8.00
C SER A 10 3.29 14.06 -7.18
N ASN A 11 4.45 14.70 -7.13
CA ASN A 11 4.50 16.09 -6.68
C ASN A 11 4.09 17.02 -7.84
N ALA A 12 3.88 18.31 -7.56
CA ALA A 12 3.53 19.34 -8.56
C ALA A 12 4.46 19.38 -9.80
N SER A 13 5.68 18.83 -9.71
CA SER A 13 6.61 18.73 -10.85
C SER A 13 6.59 17.39 -11.62
N GLY A 14 5.77 16.41 -11.21
CA GLY A 14 5.54 15.17 -11.96
C GLY A 14 6.72 14.21 -12.05
N GLN A 15 7.64 14.20 -11.07
CA GLN A 15 8.92 13.49 -11.18
C GLN A 15 9.16 12.31 -10.22
N PHE A 16 8.20 11.93 -9.38
CA PHE A 16 8.40 10.81 -8.45
C PHE A 16 7.76 9.52 -8.94
N VAL A 17 8.46 8.42 -8.65
CA VAL A 17 8.14 7.08 -9.15
C VAL A 17 7.60 6.18 -8.05
N ALA A 18 8.21 6.23 -6.87
CA ALA A 18 7.67 5.62 -5.66
C ALA A 18 8.40 6.17 -4.42
N LEU A 19 7.70 6.18 -3.29
CA LEU A 19 8.34 6.24 -1.97
C LEU A 19 8.48 4.83 -1.43
N LEU A 20 9.63 4.54 -0.85
CA LEU A 20 9.98 3.23 -0.31
C LEU A 20 10.27 3.34 1.19
N THR A 21 9.79 2.40 2.01
CA THR A 21 10.38 2.22 3.34
C THR A 21 11.68 1.43 3.22
N MET A 22 12.80 2.02 3.66
CA MET A 22 14.08 1.33 3.73
C MET A 22 14.42 1.04 5.18
N LEU A 23 14.63 -0.24 5.49
CA LEU A 23 15.22 -0.65 6.74
C LEU A 23 16.72 -0.30 6.69
N GLY A 24 17.12 0.75 7.41
CA GLY A 24 18.53 1.09 7.61
C GLY A 24 19.21 -0.05 8.36
N LEU A 25 20.08 -0.81 7.69
CA LEU A 25 20.73 -1.99 8.25
C LEU A 25 21.76 -1.72 9.34
N TRP A 26 21.86 -0.47 9.82
CA TRP A 26 22.82 -0.06 10.83
C TRP A 26 22.11 1.00 11.69
N GLU A 27 22.00 0.76 13.00
CA GLU A 27 21.54 1.72 14.04
C GLU A 27 20.04 1.81 14.38
N GLY A 28 19.15 1.02 13.77
CA GLY A 28 17.73 0.98 14.18
C GLY A 28 16.93 2.24 13.82
N SER A 29 17.45 3.04 12.87
CA SER A 29 16.75 4.14 12.22
C SER A 29 16.04 3.66 10.95
N PHE A 30 14.77 4.02 10.79
CA PHE A 30 14.01 3.80 9.56
C PHE A 30 14.04 5.07 8.70
N ALA A 31 14.09 4.90 7.39
CA ALA A 31 14.06 6.01 6.46
C ALA A 31 13.05 5.75 5.35
N LEU A 32 12.39 6.81 4.91
CA LEU A 32 11.67 6.81 3.64
C LEU A 32 12.69 7.11 2.55
N GLY A 33 12.87 6.20 1.62
CA GLY A 33 13.60 6.40 0.38
C GLY A 33 12.68 6.94 -0.72
N ARG A 34 13.26 7.58 -1.72
CA ARG A 34 12.58 8.03 -2.93
C ARG A 34 13.33 7.52 -4.14
N VAL A 35 12.59 7.04 -5.12
CA VAL A 35 13.12 6.65 -6.44
C VAL A 35 12.48 7.53 -7.52
N SER A 36 13.30 8.05 -8.41
CA SER A 36 12.89 8.86 -9.56
C SER A 36 12.72 8.00 -10.82
N ALA A 37 12.09 8.56 -11.86
CA ALA A 37 11.83 7.86 -13.13
C ALA A 37 13.08 7.38 -13.88
N ASP A 38 14.20 8.06 -13.70
CA ASP A 38 15.49 7.68 -14.28
C ASP A 38 16.26 6.63 -13.45
N GLY A 39 15.66 6.13 -12.35
CA GLY A 39 16.27 5.16 -11.44
C GLY A 39 17.20 5.77 -10.40
N THR A 40 17.36 7.10 -10.37
CA THR A 40 18.05 7.77 -9.27
C THR A 40 17.28 7.58 -7.97
N HIS A 41 18.00 7.36 -6.87
CA HIS A 41 17.39 7.09 -5.57
C HIS A 41 18.18 7.74 -4.43
N GLY A 42 17.50 7.97 -3.31
CA GLY A 42 18.12 8.49 -2.10
C GLY A 42 17.13 8.57 -0.95
N THR A 43 17.64 8.92 0.23
CA THR A 43 16.81 9.18 1.41
C THR A 43 15.94 10.41 1.17
N PHE A 44 14.65 10.28 1.45
CA PHE A 44 13.65 11.34 1.39
C PHE A 44 13.47 12.01 2.74
N VAL A 45 13.22 11.22 3.79
CA VAL A 45 13.00 11.65 5.17
C VAL A 45 13.43 10.54 6.11
N ASP A 46 14.16 10.89 7.18
CA ASP A 46 14.40 9.98 8.30
C ASP A 46 13.17 9.92 9.20
N VAL A 47 12.73 8.71 9.53
CA VAL A 47 11.61 8.49 10.45
C VAL A 47 12.14 8.63 11.88
N PRO A 48 11.42 9.30 12.80
CA PRO A 48 11.87 9.47 14.18
C PRO A 48 12.27 8.14 14.84
N ALA A 49 13.29 8.19 15.70
CA ALA A 49 13.81 7.01 16.38
C ALA A 49 12.71 6.25 17.14
N GLY A 50 12.65 4.93 16.95
CA GLY A 50 11.65 4.06 17.56
C GLY A 50 10.39 3.83 16.72
N GLY A 51 10.17 4.60 15.65
CA GLY A 51 9.11 4.34 14.68
C GLY A 51 9.57 3.40 13.56
N MET A 52 8.71 2.49 13.12
CA MET A 52 8.97 1.57 12.01
C MET A 52 7.95 1.83 10.90
N ALA A 53 8.37 2.64 9.92
CA ALA A 53 7.55 2.98 8.77
C ALA A 53 7.30 1.75 7.88
N ASN A 54 6.04 1.57 7.50
CA ASN A 54 5.56 0.49 6.66
C ASN A 54 4.67 1.08 5.56
N GLY A 55 3.39 0.71 5.46
CA GLY A 55 2.48 1.12 4.39
C GLY A 55 2.43 2.63 4.19
N LEU A 56 2.34 3.04 2.93
CA LEU A 56 2.39 4.43 2.49
C LEU A 56 1.16 4.78 1.63
N ARG A 57 0.58 5.96 1.82
CA ARG A 57 -0.45 6.51 0.91
C ARG A 57 -0.39 8.03 0.84
N PHE A 58 -0.59 8.59 -0.35
CA PHE A 58 -0.87 10.02 -0.48
C PHE A 58 -2.38 10.28 -0.43
N ASP A 59 -2.77 11.39 0.19
CA ASP A 59 -4.10 11.97 0.00
C ASP A 59 -4.18 12.84 -1.25
N GLN A 60 -5.37 13.34 -1.53
CA GLN A 60 -5.61 14.25 -2.66
C GLN A 60 -4.88 15.60 -2.53
N GLN A 61 -4.51 16.01 -1.32
CA GLN A 61 -3.74 17.24 -1.09
C GLN A 61 -2.22 17.00 -1.12
N GLY A 62 -1.80 15.76 -1.40
CA GLY A 62 -0.40 15.35 -1.47
C GLY A 62 0.29 15.21 -0.12
N GLN A 63 -0.42 15.15 1.00
CA GLN A 63 0.18 14.69 2.26
C GLN A 63 0.44 13.19 2.21
N LEU A 64 1.53 12.76 2.83
CA LEU A 64 1.88 11.35 2.91
C LEU A 64 1.45 10.78 4.26
N PHE A 65 0.69 9.71 4.24
CA PHE A 65 0.39 8.88 5.39
C PHE A 65 1.32 7.67 5.45
N VAL A 66 1.74 7.33 6.66
CA VAL A 66 2.72 6.26 6.94
C VAL A 66 2.20 5.42 8.09
N ALA A 67 2.08 4.12 7.90
CA ALA A 67 1.84 3.19 9.00
C ALA A 67 3.12 3.06 9.83
N ASP A 68 3.02 3.27 11.14
CA ASP A 68 4.12 3.15 12.10
C ASP A 68 3.87 1.96 13.02
N VAL A 69 4.53 0.86 12.67
CA VAL A 69 4.29 -0.47 13.22
C VAL A 69 4.51 -0.52 14.72
N THR A 70 5.63 0.05 15.19
CA THR A 70 6.04 -0.02 16.60
C THR A 70 5.38 1.04 17.46
N GLY A 71 4.90 2.13 16.86
CA GLY A 71 4.24 3.21 17.57
C GLY A 71 2.71 3.07 17.68
N HIS A 72 2.12 2.09 16.99
CA HIS A 72 0.66 1.94 16.87
C HIS A 72 0.00 3.22 16.31
N ASN A 73 0.65 3.82 15.30
CA ASN A 73 0.23 5.08 14.70
C ASN A 73 -0.03 4.95 13.21
N VAL A 74 -0.85 5.86 12.71
CA VAL A 74 -0.72 6.40 11.37
C VAL A 74 -0.11 7.79 11.50
N LEU A 75 1.05 8.00 10.87
CA LEU A 75 1.74 9.28 10.82
C LEU A 75 1.28 10.05 9.58
N ARG A 76 1.26 11.37 9.69
CA ARG A 76 1.15 12.30 8.56
C ARG A 76 2.46 13.03 8.37
N LEU A 77 2.94 13.04 7.13
CA LEU A 77 4.18 13.65 6.68
C LEU A 77 3.88 14.67 5.58
N ASP A 78 4.35 15.89 5.78
CA ASP A 78 4.36 16.92 4.74
C ASP A 78 5.57 16.70 3.81
N PRO A 79 5.37 16.38 2.52
CA PRO A 79 6.48 16.06 1.61
C PRO A 79 7.37 17.26 1.29
N ILE A 80 6.92 18.50 1.55
CA ILE A 80 7.67 19.73 1.33
C ILE A 80 8.52 20.05 2.55
N SER A 81 7.89 20.29 3.71
CA SER A 81 8.60 20.69 4.93
C SER A 81 9.31 19.53 5.62
N LYS A 82 8.95 18.28 5.29
CA LYS A 82 9.38 17.05 5.96
C LYS A 82 8.88 16.93 7.40
N ALA A 83 7.94 17.78 7.82
CA ALA A 83 7.35 17.67 9.14
C ALA A 83 6.56 16.36 9.26
N ILE A 84 6.78 15.65 10.36
CA ILE A 84 6.06 14.42 10.71
C ILE A 84 5.24 14.70 11.97
N SER A 85 3.99 14.25 11.98
CA SER A 85 3.08 14.31 13.12
C SER A 85 2.30 13.02 13.23
N VAL A 86 1.90 12.64 14.45
CA VAL A 86 0.91 11.57 14.63
C VAL A 86 -0.44 12.08 14.13
N PHE A 87 -1.00 11.39 13.14
CA PHE A 87 -2.34 11.69 12.61
C PHE A 87 -3.40 10.93 13.39
N ALA A 88 -3.15 9.64 13.62
CA ALA A 88 -4.00 8.78 14.43
C ALA A 88 -3.14 7.85 15.29
N HIS A 89 -3.61 7.58 16.50
CA HIS A 89 -2.99 6.64 17.43
C HIS A 89 -4.09 5.74 18.03
N GLU A 90 -3.85 4.43 18.03
CA GLU A 90 -4.76 3.47 18.62
C GLU A 90 -3.97 2.32 19.26
N PRO A 91 -3.86 2.26 20.59
CA PRO A 91 -3.03 1.27 21.28
C PRO A 91 -3.54 -0.18 21.14
N ARG A 92 -4.74 -0.39 20.59
CA ARG A 92 -5.27 -1.73 20.27
C ARG A 92 -4.84 -2.25 18.91
N MET A 93 -4.24 -1.43 18.05
CA MET A 93 -3.60 -1.93 16.83
C MET A 93 -2.44 -2.86 17.24
N ASN A 94 -2.29 -4.00 16.58
CA ASN A 94 -1.15 -4.88 16.78
C ASN A 94 0.13 -4.19 16.29
N GLN A 95 0.16 -3.92 14.99
CA GLN A 95 1.27 -3.52 14.14
C GLN A 95 0.66 -2.98 12.83
N PRO A 96 0.15 -1.73 12.77
CA PRO A 96 -0.46 -1.22 11.53
C PRO A 96 0.56 -1.35 10.39
N ASN A 97 0.17 -2.04 9.32
CA ASN A 97 1.09 -2.56 8.31
C ASN A 97 0.90 -1.87 6.98
N ASP A 98 -0.10 -2.26 6.19
CA ASP A 98 -0.33 -1.70 4.85
C ASP A 98 -1.52 -0.74 4.88
N LEU A 99 -1.50 0.31 4.04
CA LEU A 99 -2.55 1.36 4.00
C LEU A 99 -3.30 1.34 2.67
N ALA A 100 -4.57 1.71 2.69
CA ALA A 100 -5.37 2.08 1.52
C ALA A 100 -6.13 3.39 1.79
N ILE A 101 -6.52 4.11 0.74
CA ILE A 101 -7.21 5.40 0.88
C ILE A 101 -8.32 5.56 -0.16
N THR A 102 -9.46 6.10 0.27
CA THR A 102 -10.58 6.46 -0.62
C THR A 102 -10.39 7.85 -1.22
N ASP A 103 -11.22 8.19 -2.20
CA ASP A 103 -11.28 9.53 -2.80
C ASP A 103 -11.86 10.60 -1.84
N ALA A 104 -12.28 10.20 -0.64
CA ALA A 104 -12.71 11.09 0.43
C ALA A 104 -11.65 11.19 1.55
N ASP A 105 -10.42 10.76 1.27
CA ASP A 105 -9.29 10.71 2.19
C ASP A 105 -9.56 9.89 3.48
N VAL A 106 -10.49 8.92 3.39
CA VAL A 106 -10.70 7.91 4.44
C VAL A 106 -9.64 6.82 4.27
N LEU A 107 -8.88 6.57 5.33
CA LEU A 107 -7.83 5.56 5.35
C LEU A 107 -8.34 4.23 5.87
N PHE A 108 -7.78 3.15 5.34
CA PHE A 108 -7.89 1.81 5.90
C PHE A 108 -6.50 1.25 6.16
N ALA A 109 -6.34 0.54 7.27
CA ALA A 109 -5.08 -0.09 7.66
C ALA A 109 -5.28 -1.57 7.94
N SER A 110 -4.45 -2.42 7.33
CA SER A 110 -4.26 -3.79 7.78
C SER A 110 -3.39 -3.82 9.03
N ASP A 111 -3.65 -4.79 9.90
CA ASP A 111 -3.04 -4.82 11.24
C ASP A 111 -2.72 -6.26 11.69
N PRO A 112 -1.68 -6.88 11.09
CA PRO A 112 -1.30 -8.26 11.37
C PRO A 112 -0.75 -8.43 12.79
N ASN A 113 -1.06 -9.58 13.38
CA ASN A 113 -0.31 -10.16 14.49
C ASN A 113 0.48 -11.37 13.95
N TRP A 114 1.71 -11.11 13.50
CA TRP A 114 2.57 -12.12 12.89
C TRP A 114 2.86 -13.33 13.80
N SER A 115 3.02 -13.11 15.11
CA SER A 115 3.32 -14.19 16.05
C SER A 115 2.17 -15.17 16.25
N GLU A 116 0.92 -14.68 16.12
CA GLU A 116 -0.28 -15.50 16.35
C GLU A 116 -0.94 -15.93 15.04
N GLY A 117 -0.49 -15.42 13.90
CA GLY A 117 -1.09 -15.73 12.60
C GLY A 117 -2.48 -15.12 12.41
N THR A 118 -2.80 -14.07 13.17
CA THR A 118 -4.09 -13.36 13.18
C THR A 118 -3.93 -11.92 12.69
N GLY A 119 -5.01 -11.16 12.62
CA GLY A 119 -4.98 -9.76 12.20
C GLY A 119 -6.31 -9.03 12.42
N GLN A 120 -6.27 -7.74 12.18
CA GLN A 120 -7.40 -6.81 12.31
C GLN A 120 -7.46 -5.88 11.11
N LEU A 121 -8.60 -5.20 10.98
CA LEU A 121 -8.83 -4.17 9.97
C LEU A 121 -9.35 -2.91 10.63
N TRP A 122 -8.73 -1.78 10.30
CA TRP A 122 -9.05 -0.47 10.85
C TRP A 122 -9.46 0.51 9.77
N ARG A 123 -10.36 1.42 10.12
CA ARG A 123 -10.66 2.64 9.37
C ARG A 123 -10.18 3.85 10.17
N ILE A 124 -9.62 4.83 9.48
CA ILE A 124 -9.22 6.11 10.05
C ILE A 124 -9.90 7.21 9.23
N ASP A 125 -10.76 7.98 9.89
CA ASP A 125 -11.50 9.07 9.28
C ASP A 125 -10.58 10.28 9.00
N PRO A 126 -10.96 11.23 8.13
CA PRO A 126 -10.13 12.40 7.78
C PRO A 126 -9.77 13.31 8.96
N ASP A 127 -10.51 13.21 10.07
CA ASP A 127 -10.22 13.94 11.33
C ASP A 127 -9.27 13.18 12.28
N GLY A 128 -8.83 11.98 11.91
CA GLY A 128 -7.96 11.10 12.69
C GLY A 128 -8.71 10.12 13.61
N THR A 129 -10.05 10.09 13.59
CA THR A 129 -10.83 9.14 14.39
C THR A 129 -10.62 7.71 13.90
N VAL A 130 -10.30 6.79 14.80
CA VAL A 130 -10.00 5.39 14.50
C VAL A 130 -11.17 4.48 14.85
N HIS A 131 -11.53 3.60 13.92
CA HIS A 131 -12.60 2.62 14.06
C HIS A 131 -12.08 1.21 13.78
N LEU A 132 -12.38 0.27 14.69
CA LEU A 132 -12.13 -1.14 14.47
C LEU A 132 -13.23 -1.70 13.56
N MET A 133 -12.85 -2.14 12.37
CA MET A 133 -13.81 -2.62 11.37
C MET A 133 -13.99 -4.13 11.46
N GLU A 134 -12.91 -4.87 11.70
CA GLU A 134 -12.97 -6.32 11.83
C GLU A 134 -11.83 -6.87 12.69
N THR A 135 -12.14 -7.94 13.42
CA THR A 135 -11.22 -8.72 14.26
C THR A 135 -11.22 -10.19 13.82
N GLU A 136 -10.37 -11.00 14.45
CA GLU A 136 -10.31 -12.46 14.20
C GLU A 136 -10.02 -12.82 12.74
N MET A 137 -9.37 -11.92 12.01
CA MET A 137 -8.88 -12.20 10.66
C MET A 137 -7.59 -13.03 10.73
N GLY A 138 -7.19 -13.60 9.59
CA GLY A 138 -5.84 -14.10 9.39
C GLY A 138 -4.80 -12.98 9.39
N THR A 139 -3.57 -13.27 8.96
CA THR A 139 -2.47 -12.29 8.95
C THR A 139 -2.67 -11.22 7.89
N THR A 140 -3.49 -10.21 8.20
CA THR A 140 -3.87 -9.12 7.28
C THR A 140 -2.66 -8.34 6.80
N ASN A 141 -2.57 -8.08 5.50
CA ASN A 141 -1.43 -7.40 4.90
C ASN A 141 -1.87 -6.51 3.74
N GLY A 142 -1.60 -6.84 2.48
CA GLY A 142 -2.01 -6.03 1.33
C GLY A 142 -3.48 -5.61 1.42
N ILE A 143 -3.72 -4.31 1.25
CA ILE A 143 -5.05 -3.70 1.31
C ILE A 143 -5.20 -2.66 0.20
N GLU A 144 -6.38 -2.61 -0.43
CA GLU A 144 -6.65 -1.64 -1.48
C GLU A 144 -8.15 -1.33 -1.61
N VAL A 145 -8.47 -0.10 -2.00
CA VAL A 145 -9.82 0.35 -2.37
C VAL A 145 -9.96 0.23 -3.90
N GLY A 146 -11.09 -0.33 -4.36
CA GLY A 146 -11.40 -0.42 -5.79
C GLY A 146 -11.58 0.96 -6.45
N PRO A 147 -11.44 1.05 -7.79
CA PRO A 147 -11.51 2.33 -8.51
C PRO A 147 -12.87 3.03 -8.43
N ASP A 148 -13.93 2.30 -8.13
CA ASP A 148 -15.27 2.84 -7.91
C ASP A 148 -15.50 3.35 -6.47
N GLY A 149 -14.53 3.16 -5.58
CA GLY A 149 -14.66 3.46 -4.15
C GLY A 149 -15.68 2.58 -3.41
N GLY A 150 -16.27 1.59 -4.08
CA GLY A 150 -17.36 0.76 -3.57
C GLY A 150 -16.91 -0.60 -3.04
N THR A 151 -15.63 -0.92 -3.15
CA THR A 151 -15.05 -2.19 -2.70
C THR A 151 -13.76 -1.97 -1.92
N LEU A 152 -13.59 -2.68 -0.80
CA LEU A 152 -12.31 -2.80 -0.10
C LEU A 152 -11.80 -4.24 -0.21
N TYR A 153 -10.53 -4.41 -0.55
CA TYR A 153 -9.84 -5.69 -0.63
C TYR A 153 -8.83 -5.82 0.50
N VAL A 154 -8.75 -6.99 1.13
CA VAL A 154 -7.77 -7.28 2.20
C VAL A 154 -7.19 -8.67 2.01
N GLY A 155 -5.87 -8.76 1.88
CA GLY A 155 -5.11 -10.00 1.80
C GLY A 155 -4.70 -10.51 3.17
N GLU A 156 -4.74 -11.83 3.35
CA GLU A 156 -4.19 -12.53 4.52
C GLU A 156 -2.95 -13.33 4.08
N SER A 157 -1.76 -12.87 4.46
CA SER A 157 -0.47 -13.35 3.95
C SER A 157 -0.25 -14.84 4.17
N ALA A 158 -0.50 -15.33 5.40
CA ALA A 158 -0.23 -16.72 5.78
C ALA A 158 -1.32 -17.68 5.28
N GLN A 159 -2.58 -17.22 5.31
CA GLN A 159 -3.77 -17.96 4.89
C GLN A 159 -3.91 -18.01 3.37
N ARG A 160 -3.29 -17.06 2.66
CA ARG A 160 -3.29 -16.91 1.20
C ARG A 160 -4.68 -16.61 0.65
N TRP A 161 -5.45 -15.87 1.42
CA TRP A 161 -6.81 -15.46 1.09
C TRP A 161 -6.82 -13.98 0.73
N ILE A 162 -7.65 -13.62 -0.23
CA ILE A 162 -8.00 -12.22 -0.50
C ILE A 162 -9.50 -12.10 -0.29
N TRP A 163 -9.87 -11.29 0.69
CA TRP A 163 -11.25 -10.93 0.98
C TRP A 163 -11.64 -9.68 0.21
N GLN A 164 -12.93 -9.55 -0.10
CA GLN A 164 -13.53 -8.30 -0.54
C GLN A 164 -14.76 -7.96 0.29
N TYR A 165 -15.00 -6.66 0.44
CA TYR A 165 -16.12 -6.07 1.17
C TYR A 165 -16.82 -5.06 0.28
N ASP A 166 -18.13 -4.93 0.44
CA ASP A 166 -18.82 -3.75 -0.04
C ASP A 166 -18.46 -2.59 0.89
N LEU A 167 -18.02 -1.47 0.30
CA LEU A 167 -17.62 -0.25 0.98
C LEU A 167 -18.63 0.85 0.68
N SER A 168 -19.28 1.37 1.72
CA SER A 168 -20.20 2.49 1.59
C SER A 168 -19.47 3.84 1.56
N ALA A 169 -20.17 4.89 1.10
CA ALA A 169 -19.63 6.24 1.04
C ALA A 169 -19.24 6.84 2.41
N ASP A 170 -19.85 6.37 3.50
CA ASP A 170 -19.51 6.71 4.89
C ASP A 170 -18.45 5.76 5.50
N GLY A 171 -17.81 4.93 4.69
CA GLY A 171 -16.70 4.08 5.09
C GLY A 171 -17.08 2.82 5.87
N GLN A 172 -18.33 2.37 5.81
CA GLN A 172 -18.77 1.13 6.46
C GLN A 172 -18.50 -0.08 5.56
N LEU A 173 -18.15 -1.20 6.18
CA LEU A 173 -17.92 -2.47 5.48
C LEU A 173 -19.11 -3.40 5.66
N SER A 174 -19.46 -4.11 4.60
CA SER A 174 -20.48 -5.15 4.63
C SER A 174 -20.19 -6.25 3.61
N ASN A 175 -20.96 -7.35 3.67
CA ASN A 175 -20.92 -8.43 2.66
C ASN A 175 -19.52 -9.00 2.39
N LYS A 176 -18.75 -9.27 3.46
CA LYS A 176 -17.46 -9.98 3.39
C LYS A 176 -17.60 -11.26 2.59
N ARG A 177 -16.75 -11.43 1.58
CA ARG A 177 -16.72 -12.62 0.72
C ARG A 177 -15.31 -12.89 0.23
N LEU A 178 -14.98 -14.17 0.08
CA LEU A 178 -13.69 -14.58 -0.47
C LEU A 178 -13.65 -14.19 -1.95
N LEU A 179 -12.67 -13.40 -2.35
CA LEU A 179 -12.43 -13.08 -3.76
C LEU A 179 -11.67 -14.25 -4.42
N ILE A 180 -10.53 -14.62 -3.84
CA ILE A 180 -9.67 -15.69 -4.33
C ILE A 180 -8.80 -16.25 -3.20
N THR A 181 -8.35 -17.49 -3.34
CA THR A 181 -7.35 -18.14 -2.47
C THR A 181 -6.27 -18.80 -3.32
N PHE A 182 -5.07 -18.94 -2.76
CA PHE A 182 -3.97 -19.68 -3.38
C PHE A 182 -3.53 -20.89 -2.55
N GLU A 183 -3.16 -21.97 -3.23
CA GLU A 183 -2.65 -23.18 -2.56
C GLU A 183 -1.18 -23.06 -2.17
N ASP A 184 -0.43 -22.20 -2.87
CA ASP A 184 1.02 -22.05 -2.80
C ASP A 184 1.45 -20.64 -2.36
N PHE A 185 2.61 -20.51 -1.70
CA PHE A 185 3.34 -19.25 -1.38
C PHE A 185 2.55 -18.11 -0.69
N GLY A 186 3.25 -17.19 -0.03
CA GLY A 186 2.61 -16.08 0.66
C GLY A 186 2.01 -15.04 -0.28
N LEU A 187 1.15 -14.19 0.28
CA LEU A 187 0.76 -12.89 -0.28
C LEU A 187 1.44 -11.78 0.53
N ASP A 188 1.65 -10.62 -0.06
CA ASP A 188 2.15 -9.44 0.65
C ASP A 188 1.30 -8.22 0.25
N GLY A 189 1.90 -7.14 -0.27
CA GLY A 189 1.22 -5.94 -0.75
C GLY A 189 0.38 -6.13 -2.03
N MET A 190 -0.54 -5.17 -2.23
CA MET A 190 -1.38 -5.12 -3.45
C MET A 190 -1.76 -3.69 -3.84
N ARG A 191 -1.99 -3.45 -5.13
CA ARG A 191 -2.63 -2.22 -5.67
C ARG A 191 -3.59 -2.60 -6.79
N CYS A 192 -4.45 -1.67 -7.22
CA CYS A 192 -5.33 -1.90 -8.37
C CYS A 192 -5.10 -0.91 -9.51
N ASP A 193 -5.40 -1.35 -10.73
CA ASP A 193 -5.50 -0.47 -11.89
C ASP A 193 -6.88 0.18 -12.02
N GLU A 194 -7.02 1.13 -12.94
CA GLU A 194 -8.30 1.83 -13.21
C GLU A 194 -9.43 0.90 -13.69
N MET A 195 -9.10 -0.32 -14.15
CA MET A 195 -10.10 -1.33 -14.54
C MET A 195 -10.53 -2.21 -13.35
N GLY A 196 -9.93 -2.01 -12.18
CA GLY A 196 -10.19 -2.76 -10.96
C GLY A 196 -9.45 -4.08 -10.86
N ASN A 197 -8.46 -4.35 -11.73
CA ASN A 197 -7.63 -5.53 -11.58
C ASN A 197 -6.65 -5.32 -10.43
N LEU A 198 -6.61 -6.26 -9.49
CA LEU A 198 -5.63 -6.26 -8.40
C LEU A 198 -4.31 -6.85 -8.88
N TYR A 199 -3.23 -6.17 -8.52
CA TYR A 199 -1.86 -6.64 -8.69
C TYR A 199 -1.34 -6.98 -7.30
N VAL A 200 -1.08 -8.25 -7.04
CA VAL A 200 -0.75 -8.77 -5.71
C VAL A 200 0.61 -9.45 -5.73
N THR A 201 1.51 -9.04 -4.84
CA THR A 201 2.84 -9.65 -4.75
C THR A 201 2.77 -11.03 -4.09
N ARG A 202 3.33 -12.04 -4.77
CA ARG A 202 3.37 -13.43 -4.30
C ARG A 202 4.72 -13.72 -3.63
N TYR A 203 4.79 -13.45 -2.32
CA TYR A 203 6.01 -13.60 -1.52
C TYR A 203 6.51 -15.05 -1.50
N GLY A 204 7.79 -15.25 -1.83
CA GLY A 204 8.44 -16.55 -1.99
C GLY A 204 8.27 -17.17 -3.37
N LYS A 205 7.22 -16.78 -4.14
CA LYS A 205 6.97 -17.27 -5.49
C LYS A 205 7.77 -16.52 -6.55
N GLY A 206 8.00 -15.22 -6.31
CA GLY A 206 8.67 -14.34 -7.29
C GLY A 206 7.76 -13.91 -8.42
N THR A 207 6.46 -13.76 -8.15
CA THR A 207 5.47 -13.29 -9.14
C THR A 207 4.62 -12.15 -8.59
N VAL A 208 4.02 -11.40 -9.51
CA VAL A 208 2.88 -10.51 -9.23
C VAL A 208 1.65 -11.09 -9.93
N ALA A 209 0.66 -11.50 -9.15
CA ALA A 209 -0.60 -12.02 -9.66
C ALA A 209 -1.52 -10.87 -10.06
N ILE A 210 -2.13 -10.96 -11.24
CA ILE A 210 -3.16 -10.03 -11.72
C ILE A 210 -4.51 -10.72 -11.57
N ILE A 211 -5.41 -10.15 -10.78
CA ILE A 211 -6.70 -10.74 -10.43
C ILE A 211 -7.80 -9.78 -10.87
N SER A 212 -8.81 -10.28 -11.57
CA SER A 212 -9.95 -9.47 -12.01
C SER A 212 -10.82 -9.02 -10.83
N PRO A 213 -11.68 -8.01 -10.98
CA PRO A 213 -12.68 -7.65 -9.96
C PRO A 213 -13.59 -8.82 -9.56
N GLY A 214 -13.77 -9.81 -10.45
CA GLY A 214 -14.56 -11.02 -10.22
C GLY A 214 -13.81 -12.13 -9.49
N GLY A 215 -12.51 -11.98 -9.22
CA GLY A 215 -11.68 -12.97 -8.54
C GLY A 215 -11.03 -14.01 -9.46
N GLU A 216 -10.99 -13.75 -10.76
CA GLU A 216 -10.30 -14.62 -11.72
C GLU A 216 -8.81 -14.25 -11.79
N LEU A 217 -7.92 -15.23 -11.72
CA LEU A 217 -6.49 -15.02 -11.98
C LEU A 217 -6.28 -14.80 -13.49
N LEU A 218 -5.99 -13.56 -13.88
CA LEU A 218 -5.81 -13.14 -15.27
C LEU A 218 -4.40 -13.44 -15.78
N ASP A 219 -3.38 -13.20 -14.94
CA ASP A 219 -1.97 -13.42 -15.27
C ASP A 219 -1.11 -13.56 -14.01
N GLU A 220 0.11 -14.07 -14.16
CA GLU A 220 1.17 -14.01 -13.15
C GLU A 220 2.48 -13.54 -13.78
N ILE A 221 2.88 -12.30 -13.48
CA ILE A 221 4.12 -11.71 -13.99
C ILE A 221 5.29 -12.19 -13.15
N THR A 222 6.22 -12.92 -13.76
CA THR A 222 7.46 -13.35 -13.11
C THR A 222 8.45 -12.21 -12.99
N ILE A 223 8.98 -11.99 -11.78
CA ILE A 223 10.09 -11.08 -11.51
C ILE A 223 11.39 -11.89 -11.26
N LYS A 224 12.53 -11.22 -11.13
CA LYS A 224 13.82 -11.91 -10.95
C LYS A 224 14.06 -12.37 -9.51
N GLY A 225 13.59 -11.62 -8.52
CA GLY A 225 13.64 -12.04 -7.11
C GLY A 225 12.48 -12.93 -6.70
N LYS A 226 12.59 -13.53 -5.53
CA LYS A 226 11.58 -14.47 -5.01
C LYS A 226 10.65 -13.83 -3.99
N ASN A 227 11.06 -12.73 -3.37
CA ASN A 227 10.34 -12.14 -2.25
C ASN A 227 9.85 -10.72 -2.62
N PRO A 228 8.90 -10.59 -3.56
CA PRO A 228 8.23 -9.32 -3.76
C PRO A 228 7.37 -8.97 -2.53
N THR A 229 7.48 -7.75 -2.03
CA THR A 229 6.78 -7.30 -0.80
C THR A 229 5.71 -6.24 -1.05
N ASN A 230 6.07 -5.21 -1.83
CA ASN A 230 5.30 -4.05 -2.29
C ASN A 230 4.99 -3.99 -3.78
N ILE A 231 3.93 -3.32 -4.23
CA ILE A 231 3.78 -2.82 -5.59
C ILE A 231 3.22 -1.39 -5.58
N ALA A 232 3.66 -0.56 -6.53
CA ALA A 232 3.05 0.75 -6.80
C ALA A 232 3.04 1.03 -8.30
N PHE A 233 2.06 1.80 -8.74
CA PHE A 233 1.98 2.29 -10.12
C PHE A 233 2.67 3.64 -10.26
N GLY A 234 3.18 3.96 -11.45
CA GLY A 234 3.87 5.21 -11.66
C GLY A 234 4.38 5.37 -13.07
N GLY A 235 5.41 6.20 -13.21
CA GLY A 235 5.86 6.68 -14.51
C GLY A 235 4.97 7.80 -15.05
N THR A 236 5.30 8.28 -16.25
CA THR A 236 4.65 9.45 -16.87
C THR A 236 3.20 9.21 -17.28
N ASP A 237 2.77 7.96 -17.38
CA ASP A 237 1.42 7.56 -17.78
C ASP A 237 0.75 6.61 -16.77
N GLY A 238 1.33 6.45 -15.58
CA GLY A 238 0.79 5.62 -14.50
C GLY A 238 0.81 4.13 -14.75
N ARG A 239 1.40 3.64 -15.85
CA ARG A 239 1.38 2.21 -16.21
C ARG A 239 2.68 1.46 -15.93
N THR A 240 3.65 2.09 -15.28
CA THR A 240 4.82 1.37 -14.80
C THR A 240 4.54 0.85 -13.40
N CYS A 241 4.59 -0.47 -13.23
CA CYS A 241 4.52 -1.10 -11.91
C CYS A 241 5.93 -1.22 -11.35
N TYR A 242 6.15 -0.69 -10.16
CA TYR A 242 7.36 -0.83 -9.37
C TYR A 242 7.11 -1.84 -8.25
N VAL A 243 8.02 -2.78 -8.05
CA VAL A 243 7.88 -3.88 -7.09
C VAL A 243 9.11 -3.89 -6.19
N THR A 244 8.92 -3.83 -4.88
CA THR A 244 10.04 -4.04 -3.94
C THR A 244 10.32 -5.52 -3.79
N VAL A 245 11.61 -5.85 -3.72
CA VAL A 245 12.10 -7.22 -3.76
C VAL A 245 13.13 -7.41 -2.64
N SER A 246 12.70 -7.98 -1.53
CA SER A 246 13.47 -7.96 -0.27
C SER A 246 14.68 -8.90 -0.27
N ASP A 247 14.59 -10.04 -0.96
CA ASP A 247 15.71 -11.00 -1.10
C ASP A 247 16.85 -10.45 -1.94
N ARG A 248 16.55 -9.48 -2.82
CA ARG A 248 17.54 -8.81 -3.67
C ARG A 248 17.89 -7.40 -3.19
N GLY A 249 17.09 -6.82 -2.29
CA GLY A 249 17.25 -5.45 -1.82
C GLY A 249 17.13 -4.41 -2.93
N CYS A 250 16.19 -4.60 -3.86
CA CYS A 250 16.02 -3.72 -5.01
C CYS A 250 14.54 -3.46 -5.35
N ILE A 251 14.32 -2.55 -6.28
CA ILE A 251 13.03 -2.39 -6.97
C ILE A 251 13.16 -2.99 -8.37
N GLU A 252 12.20 -3.82 -8.75
CA GLU A 252 12.00 -4.28 -10.11
C GLU A 252 10.82 -3.55 -10.75
N ALA A 253 10.77 -3.49 -12.08
CA ALA A 253 9.70 -2.80 -12.77
C ALA A 253 9.22 -3.55 -14.01
N PHE A 254 7.93 -3.45 -14.28
CA PHE A 254 7.29 -3.93 -15.50
C PHE A 254 6.17 -2.96 -15.92
N ARG A 255 5.52 -3.23 -17.05
CA ARG A 255 4.45 -2.38 -17.60
C ARG A 255 3.11 -3.07 -17.48
N ALA A 256 2.12 -2.34 -16.96
CA ALA A 256 0.72 -2.72 -16.96
C ALA A 256 0.01 -2.19 -18.22
N PRO A 257 -1.10 -2.83 -18.64
CA PRO A 257 -1.94 -2.33 -19.72
C PRO A 257 -2.68 -1.03 -19.36
N HIS A 258 -3.02 -0.84 -18.09
CA HIS A 258 -3.80 0.30 -17.56
C HIS A 258 -3.01 1.05 -16.48
N ALA A 259 -3.40 2.30 -16.21
CA ALA A 259 -2.76 3.07 -15.15
C ALA A 259 -3.27 2.60 -13.77
N GLY A 260 -2.48 2.85 -12.73
CA GLY A 260 -2.90 2.61 -11.36
C GLY A 260 -4.03 3.54 -10.92
N ARG A 261 -4.94 3.05 -10.08
CA ARG A 261 -6.03 3.84 -9.49
C ARG A 261 -5.50 5.09 -8.78
N SER A 262 -4.58 4.92 -7.85
CA SER A 262 -4.08 6.02 -7.01
C SER A 262 -3.28 7.03 -7.84
N TRP A 263 -2.54 6.59 -8.86
CA TRP A 263 -1.92 7.48 -9.86
C TRP A 263 -2.96 8.32 -10.58
N ALA A 264 -4.04 7.71 -11.07
CA ALA A 264 -5.12 8.42 -11.75
C ALA A 264 -5.80 9.46 -10.84
N MET A 265 -6.09 9.08 -9.59
CA MET A 265 -6.66 9.97 -8.56
C MET A 265 -5.84 11.25 -8.37
N MET A 266 -4.51 11.17 -8.43
CA MET A 266 -3.62 12.34 -8.27
C MET A 266 -3.48 13.23 -9.52
N HIS A 267 -3.97 12.78 -10.68
CA HIS A 267 -3.77 13.48 -11.97
C HIS A 267 -5.08 13.93 -12.65
N THR A 268 -6.24 13.50 -12.16
CA THR A 268 -7.56 13.88 -12.67
C THR A 268 -7.87 15.39 -12.55
N ASP A 269 -7.26 16.11 -11.61
CA ASP A 269 -7.47 17.56 -11.44
C ASP A 269 -6.54 18.43 -12.30
N ARG A 270 -5.41 17.92 -12.78
CA ARG A 270 -4.48 18.72 -13.61
C ARG A 270 -5.03 19.02 -15.01
N ASP A 271 -6.01 18.25 -15.47
CA ASP A 271 -6.66 18.44 -16.78
C ASP A 271 -7.90 19.36 -16.73
N ARG A 272 -8.33 19.79 -15.54
CA ARG A 272 -9.44 20.75 -15.38
C ARG A 272 -8.97 22.22 -15.42
N ASP A 273 -7.77 22.51 -14.92
CA ASP A 273 -7.19 23.86 -14.91
C ASP A 273 -6.55 24.26 -16.26
N ASN A 274 -6.51 23.34 -17.23
CA ASN A 274 -5.97 23.57 -18.59
C ASN A 274 -7.04 23.60 -19.69
N ARG A 275 -8.32 23.79 -19.35
CA ARG A 275 -9.43 23.94 -20.30
C ARG A 275 -10.18 25.25 -20.14
#